data_AF-A0A285I2C3-F1
#
_entry.id   AF-A0A285I2C3-F1
#
_cell.length_a   1.000
_cell.length_b   1.000
_cell.length_c   1.000
_cell.angle_alpha   90.00
_cell.angle_beta   90.00
_cell.angle_gamma   90.00
#
_symmetry.space_group_name_H-M   'P 1'
#
loop_
_entity.id
_entity.type
_entity.pdbx_description
1 polymer ?
#
loop_
_entity_poly.entity_id
_entity_poly.type
_entity_poly.pdbx_seq_one_letter_code
_entity_poly.pdbx_strand_id
1 'polypeptide(L)' 'MSVAGLRCYRPGESRRLIYRTLLYRGRKGQPKGLREPDLIRLLDAAHQQLQAPIVLVWDGLSAHKSPPMRRS' A
#
# COMPACT_ATOMS: atom_id res chain seq x y z
N MET A 1 -5.72 3.34 -14.04
CA MET A 1 -5.51 2.20 -13.13
C MET A 1 -4.43 2.61 -12.14
N SER A 2 -4.57 2.27 -10.86
CA SER A 2 -3.55 2.53 -9.83
C SER A 2 -3.21 1.22 -9.13
N VAL A 3 -1.94 1.04 -8.77
CA VAL A 3 -1.44 -0.15 -8.07
C VAL A 3 -0.52 0.29 -6.93
N ALA A 4 -0.61 -0.40 -5.80
CA ALA A 4 0.36 -0.33 -4.72
C ALA A 4 0.80 -1.76 -4.40
N GLY A 5 2.11 -1.95 -4.22
CA GLY A 5 2.71 -3.25 -3.97
C GLY A 5 3.69 -3.19 -2.81
N LEU A 6 3.78 -4.27 -2.06
CA LEU A 6 4.72 -4.51 -0.98
C LEU A 6 5.52 -5.75 -1.31
N ARG A 7 6.84 -5.60 -1.31
CA ARG A 7 7.75 -6.74 -1.43
C ARG A 7 8.30 -7.07 -0.04
N CYS A 8 7.93 -8.23 0.44
CA CYS A 8 8.15 -8.63 1.82
C CYS A 8 9.30 -9.64 1.89
N TYR A 9 10.24 -9.39 2.80
CA TYR A 9 11.45 -10.18 2.98
C TYR A 9 11.52 -10.64 4.43
N ARG A 10 11.66 -11.95 4.64
CA ARG A 10 12.02 -12.54 5.92
C ARG A 10 13.15 -13.54 5.67
N PRO A 11 14.27 -13.47 6.43
CA PRO A 11 15.34 -14.46 6.31
C PRO A 11 14.78 -15.88 6.51
N GLY A 12 15.13 -16.79 5.59
CA GLY A 12 14.66 -18.18 5.64
C GLY A 12 13.26 -18.42 5.03
N GLU A 13 12.57 -17.40 4.54
CA GLU A 13 11.28 -17.56 3.85
C GLU A 13 11.31 -17.09 2.40
N SER A 14 10.40 -17.66 1.60
CA SER A 14 10.12 -17.20 0.24
C SER A 14 9.63 -15.75 0.25
N ARG A 15 10.17 -14.95 -0.68
CA ARG A 15 9.75 -13.56 -0.90
C ARG A 15 8.25 -13.52 -1.24
N ARG A 16 7.50 -12.64 -0.59
CA ARG A 16 6.06 -12.47 -0.86
C ARG A 16 5.79 -11.11 -1.49
N LEU A 17 4.92 -11.08 -2.49
CA LEU A 17 4.42 -9.85 -3.11
C LEU A 17 2.95 -9.68 -2.72
N ILE A 18 2.65 -8.63 -1.95
CA ILE A 18 1.29 -8.27 -1.55
C ILE A 18 0.95 -6.98 -2.29
N TYR A 19 -0.10 -6.97 -3.10
CA TYR A 19 -0.44 -5.80 -3.90
C TYR A 19 -1.94 -5.53 -3.91
N ARG A 20 -2.30 -4.27 -4.18
CA ARG A 20 -3.68 -3.83 -4.34
C ARG A 20 -3.81 -3.00 -5.59
N THR A 21 -4.78 -3.35 -6.42
CA THR A 21 -5.12 -2.61 -7.63
C THR A 21 -6.44 -1.88 -7.45
N LEU A 22 -6.51 -0.65 -7.96
CA LEU A 22 -7.75 0.11 -8.05
C LEU A 22 -7.98 0.52 -9.51
N LEU A 23 -9.07 0.01 -10.09
CA LEU A 23 -9.50 0.37 -11.43
C LEU A 23 -10.49 1.54 -11.36
N TYR A 24 -10.05 2.71 -11.81
CA TYR A 24 -10.92 3.86 -12.04
C TYR A 24 -11.79 3.60 -13.28
N ARG A 25 -13.12 3.66 -13.13
CA ARG A 25 -14.10 3.41 -14.20
C ARG A 25 -14.87 4.67 -14.61
N GLY A 26 -14.42 5.86 -14.20
CA GLY A 26 -15.06 7.12 -14.61
C GLY A 26 -16.38 7.44 -13.90
N ARG A 27 -16.77 6.71 -12.85
CA ARG A 27 -18.04 6.96 -12.16
C ARG A 27 -17.97 8.25 -11.33
N LYS A 28 -19.05 9.04 -11.34
CA LYS A 28 -19.17 10.27 -10.54
C LYS A 28 -18.96 9.94 -9.06
N GLY A 29 -18.00 10.61 -8.40
CA GLY A 29 -17.62 10.36 -7.01
C GLY A 29 -16.63 9.20 -6.80
N GLN A 30 -16.19 8.51 -7.85
CA GLN A 30 -15.19 7.46 -7.72
C GLN A 30 -13.80 8.06 -7.49
N PRO A 31 -13.03 7.56 -6.50
CA PRO A 31 -11.66 7.98 -6.28
C PRO A 31 -10.80 7.74 -7.52
N LYS A 32 -10.09 8.79 -7.98
CA LYS A 32 -9.06 8.66 -9.01
C LYS A 32 -7.78 8.12 -8.37
N GLY A 33 -7.74 6.80 -8.20
CA GLY A 33 -6.58 6.08 -7.68
C GLY A 33 -6.65 5.74 -6.19
N LEU A 34 -5.59 5.11 -5.70
CA LEU A 34 -5.47 4.66 -4.32
C LEU A 34 -5.39 5.86 -3.37
N ARG A 35 -6.11 5.77 -2.25
CA ARG A 35 -6.10 6.77 -1.19
C ARG A 35 -5.48 6.21 0.08
N GLU A 36 -5.24 7.07 1.05
CA GLU A 36 -4.70 6.71 2.36
C GLU A 36 -5.42 5.50 3.02
N PRO A 37 -6.77 5.39 3.03
CA PRO A 37 -7.43 4.21 3.61
C PRO A 37 -7.13 2.92 2.84
N ASP A 38 -6.89 3.01 1.53
CA ASP A 38 -6.56 1.84 0.72
C ASP A 38 -5.17 1.31 1.02
N LEU A 39 -4.24 2.22 1.33
CA LEU A 39 -2.90 1.91 1.77
C LEU A 39 -2.88 1.35 3.20
N ILE A 40 -3.62 1.95 4.13
CA ILE A 40 -3.72 1.45 5.52
C ILE A 40 -4.20 -0.01 5.51
N ARG A 41 -5.25 -0.32 4.74
CA ARG A 41 -5.75 -1.70 4.60
C ARG A 41 -4.74 -2.66 3.98
N LEU A 42 -3.92 -2.17 3.04
CA LEU A 42 -2.85 -2.98 2.44
C LEU A 42 -1.75 -3.30 3.47
N LEU A 43 -1.37 -2.32 4.30
CA LEU A 43 -0.38 -2.50 5.36
C LEU A 43 -0.89 -3.42 6.47
N ASP A 44 -2.13 -3.26 6.90
CA ASP A 44 -2.76 -4.11 7.90
C ASP A 44 -2.83 -5.58 7.43
N ALA A 45 -3.29 -5.81 6.20
CA ALA A 45 -3.31 -7.14 5.60
C ALA A 45 -1.89 -7.75 5.50
N ALA A 46 -0.89 -6.95 5.12
CA ALA A 46 0.49 -7.42 5.09
C ALA A 46 1.02 -7.75 6.48
N HIS A 47 0.69 -6.95 7.50
CA HIS A 47 1.13 -7.18 8.87
C HIS A 47 0.54 -8.47 9.43
N GLN A 48 -0.76 -8.71 9.20
CA GLN A 48 -1.44 -9.94 9.60
C GLN A 48 -0.87 -11.18 8.88
N GLN A 49 -0.57 -11.08 7.57
CA GLN A 49 -0.04 -12.21 6.80
C GLN A 49 1.42 -12.54 7.13
N LEU A 50 2.22 -11.53 7.47
CA LEU A 50 3.63 -11.72 7.76
C LEU A 50 3.86 -12.04 9.22
N GLN A 51 3.07 -11.52 10.16
CA GLN A 51 3.35 -11.59 11.61
C GLN A 51 4.78 -11.07 11.91
N ALA A 52 5.20 -10.00 11.23
CA ALA A 52 6.52 -9.40 11.36
C ALA A 52 6.49 -7.88 11.16
N PRO A 53 7.52 -7.16 11.64
CA PRO A 53 7.74 -5.76 11.30
C PRO A 53 7.88 -5.57 9.78
N ILE A 54 7.27 -4.51 9.24
CA ILE A 54 7.30 -4.16 7.82
C ILE A 54 8.08 -2.87 7.65
N VAL A 55 9.05 -2.85 6.73
CA VAL A 55 9.71 -1.62 6.28
C VAL A 55 9.07 -1.18 4.97
N LEU A 56 8.55 0.04 4.95
CA LEU A 56 7.89 0.62 3.79
C LEU A 56 8.88 1.46 2.99
N VAL A 57 9.09 1.11 1.72
CA VAL A 57 9.86 1.90 0.76
C VAL A 57 8.92 2.34 -0.35
N TRP A 58 8.73 3.64 -0.51
CA TRP A 58 7.90 4.22 -1.55
C TRP A 58 8.72 4.49 -2.81
N ASP A 59 8.25 3.99 -3.96
CA ASP A 59 8.67 4.54 -5.24
C ASP A 59 7.94 5.88 -5.47
N GLY A 60 8.69 6.88 -5.93
CA GLY A 60 8.26 8.27 -5.95
C GLY A 60 7.00 8.52 -6.78
N LEU A 61 5.83 8.55 -6.12
CA LEU A 61 4.62 9.22 -6.57
C LEU A 61 4.15 10.17 -5.46
N SER A 62 3.80 11.37 -5.86
CA SER A 62 3.68 12.62 -5.07
C SER A 62 2.59 12.66 -3.98
N ALA A 63 2.17 11.52 -3.42
CA ALA A 63 1.16 11.45 -2.35
C ALA A 63 1.71 11.71 -0.94
N HIS A 64 3.04 11.65 -0.76
CA HIS A 64 3.74 11.78 0.52
C HIS A 64 3.80 13.21 1.09
N LYS A 65 3.20 14.21 0.43
CA LYS A 65 3.13 15.60 0.94
C LYS A 65 1.87 15.88 1.78
N SER A 66 1.09 14.86 2.12
CA SER A 66 -0.11 15.02 2.95
C SER A 66 0.27 15.00 4.43
N PRO A 67 -0.11 16.01 5.25
CA PRO A 67 0.19 16.09 6.68
C PRO A 67 -0.16 14.88 7.57
N PRO A 68 -1.16 14.02 7.28
CA PRO A 68 -1.53 12.92 8.19
C PRO A 68 -0.49 11.80 8.28
N MET A 69 0.25 11.53 7.19
CA MET A 69 1.18 10.39 7.10
C MET A 69 2.54 10.61 7.79
N ARG A 70 2.80 11.80 8.37
CA ARG A 70 4.08 12.12 9.03
C ARG A 70 4.09 11.75 10.52
N ARG A 71 3.01 11.16 11.03
CA ARG A 71 2.81 10.84 12.46
C ARG A 71 2.54 9.35 12.75
N SER A 72 2.54 8.49 11.73
CA SER A 72 2.33 7.05 11.86
C SER A 72 3.64 6.29 11.96
#